data_AF-A0AA50CVN8-F1
#
_entry.id   AF-A0AA50CVN8-F1
#
_cell.length_a   1.000
_cell.length_b   1.000
_cell.length_c   1.000
_cell.angle_alpha   90.00
_cell.angle_beta   90.00
_cell.angle_gamma   90.00
#
_symmetry.space_group_name_H-M   'P 1'
#
loop_
_entity.id
_entity.type
_entity.pdbx_description
1 polymer ?
#
loop_
_entity_poly.entity_id
_entity_poly.type
_entity_poly.pdbx_seq_one_letter_code
_entity_poly.pdbx_strand_id
1 'polypeptide(L)'
;MASDNDYGAIETVLMRAEVWRSAYRRMSIIALCLLVVTVISVTIAAVLALAKPEPRYFATTVDGRIQPLIPVDRPHLSANEVVTYAAEAVTRSFTYSFATYQQDFQDAQQFFTKPRGWNSFVEAIQKSGTLELVKNRRLNSTAIAQRAVIVREGVNSEGVYEWIVQMPVRVTYQSASEVTGQNMTVTITMQRLQTYEHPRAAAISRFLAASGGA
;
A
#
# COMPACT_ATOMS: atom_id res chain seq x y z
N MET A 1 99.07 -0.94 -31.56
CA MET A 1 97.85 -0.69 -32.36
C MET A 1 96.80 -1.71 -31.94
N ALA A 2 96.04 -1.42 -30.87
CA ALA A 2 94.86 -2.18 -30.44
C ALA A 2 94.24 -1.51 -29.20
N SER A 3 93.15 -0.76 -29.36
CA SER A 3 92.25 -0.38 -28.25
C SER A 3 90.94 0.26 -28.74
N ASP A 4 90.25 -0.30 -29.73
CA ASP A 4 89.02 0.32 -30.26
C ASP A 4 87.82 -0.63 -30.40
N ASN A 5 87.85 -1.81 -29.77
CA ASN A 5 86.81 -2.84 -29.98
C ASN A 5 86.06 -3.29 -28.73
N ASP A 6 86.25 -2.63 -27.57
CA ASP A 6 85.62 -3.03 -26.31
C ASP A 6 84.40 -2.16 -25.94
N TYR A 7 84.39 -0.90 -26.39
CA TYR A 7 83.30 0.04 -26.10
C TYR A 7 81.97 -0.36 -26.76
N GLY A 8 81.99 -0.87 -28.01
CA GLY A 8 80.77 -1.31 -28.71
C GLY A 8 80.14 -2.59 -28.16
N ALA A 9 80.93 -3.48 -27.55
CA ALA A 9 80.41 -4.69 -26.91
C ALA A 9 79.66 -4.37 -25.61
N ILE A 10 80.16 -3.42 -24.83
CA ILE A 10 79.51 -2.94 -23.61
C ILE A 10 78.25 -2.14 -23.96
N GLU A 11 78.32 -1.29 -24.98
CA GLU A 11 77.18 -0.47 -25.43
C GLU A 11 76.02 -1.33 -25.96
N THR A 12 76.30 -2.42 -26.68
CA THR A 12 75.25 -3.35 -27.15
C THR A 12 74.59 -4.14 -26.02
N VAL A 13 75.34 -4.48 -24.95
CA VAL A 13 74.80 -5.13 -23.75
C VAL A 13 73.95 -4.16 -22.93
N LEU A 14 74.39 -2.91 -22.78
CA LEU A 14 73.64 -1.85 -22.08
C LEU A 14 72.36 -1.48 -22.84
N MET A 15 72.42 -1.30 -24.17
CA MET A 15 71.24 -1.04 -24.99
C MET A 15 70.21 -2.17 -24.87
N ARG A 16 70.64 -3.44 -24.85
CA ARG A 16 69.74 -4.57 -24.60
C ARG A 16 69.10 -4.46 -23.20
N ALA A 17 69.90 -4.21 -22.16
CA ALA A 17 69.39 -4.08 -20.79
C ALA A 17 68.36 -2.95 -20.63
N GLU A 18 68.57 -1.80 -21.26
CA GLU A 18 67.65 -0.66 -21.25
C GLU A 18 66.36 -0.93 -22.04
N VAL A 19 66.47 -1.62 -23.18
CA VAL A 19 65.31 -2.09 -23.95
C VAL A 19 64.47 -3.06 -23.12
N TRP A 20 65.09 -4.04 -22.45
CA TRP A 20 64.38 -4.96 -21.55
C TRP A 20 63.72 -4.24 -20.38
N ARG A 21 64.40 -3.29 -19.75
CA ARG A 21 63.88 -2.51 -18.61
C ARG A 21 62.70 -1.62 -19.01
N SER A 22 62.78 -0.94 -20.15
CA SER A 22 61.72 -0.08 -20.67
C SER A 22 60.53 -0.88 -21.22
N ALA A 23 60.77 -2.05 -21.80
CA ALA A 23 59.72 -2.97 -22.24
C ALA A 23 58.99 -3.56 -21.02
N TYR A 24 59.70 -3.99 -19.98
CA TYR A 24 59.11 -4.49 -18.74
C TYR A 24 58.26 -3.43 -18.04
N ARG A 25 58.72 -2.17 -17.99
CA ARG A 25 57.94 -1.07 -17.42
C ARG A 25 56.64 -0.83 -18.20
N ARG A 26 56.70 -0.80 -19.54
CA ARG A 26 55.51 -0.67 -20.39
C ARG A 26 54.54 -1.85 -20.23
N MET A 27 55.06 -3.07 -20.22
CA MET A 27 54.26 -4.28 -19.98
C MET A 27 53.61 -4.27 -18.60
N SER A 28 54.32 -3.82 -17.55
CA SER A 28 53.77 -3.71 -16.20
C SER A 28 52.64 -2.68 -16.08
N ILE A 29 52.73 -1.55 -16.79
CA ILE A 29 51.68 -0.53 -16.83
C ILE A 29 50.44 -1.06 -17.56
N ILE A 30 50.63 -1.73 -18.69
CA ILE A 30 49.53 -2.34 -19.45
C ILE A 30 48.83 -3.42 -18.61
N ALA A 31 49.60 -4.28 -17.94
CA ALA A 31 49.06 -5.31 -17.05
C ALA A 31 48.26 -4.69 -15.89
N LEU A 32 48.74 -3.59 -15.31
CA LEU A 32 48.04 -2.88 -14.23
C LEU A 32 46.75 -2.23 -14.73
N CYS A 33 46.76 -1.61 -15.91
CA CYS A 33 45.56 -1.07 -16.54
C CYS A 33 44.51 -2.17 -16.80
N LEU A 34 44.93 -3.33 -17.31
CA LEU A 34 44.04 -4.46 -17.54
C LEU A 34 43.44 -4.99 -16.24
N LEU A 35 44.23 -5.06 -15.16
CA LEU A 35 43.75 -5.47 -13.84
C LEU A 35 42.70 -4.50 -13.30
N VAL A 36 42.89 -3.20 -13.47
CA VAL A 36 41.90 -2.20 -13.04
C VAL A 36 40.59 -2.35 -13.82
N VAL A 37 40.66 -2.57 -15.14
CA VAL A 37 39.47 -2.75 -15.99
C VAL A 37 38.68 -4.00 -15.61
N THR A 38 39.36 -5.12 -15.34
CA THR A 38 38.68 -6.35 -14.93
C THR A 38 38.01 -6.20 -13.56
N VAL A 39 38.66 -5.53 -12.61
CA VAL A 39 38.07 -5.24 -11.30
C VAL A 39 36.80 -4.41 -11.46
N ILE A 40 36.84 -3.30 -12.23
CA ILE A 40 35.67 -2.44 -12.47
C ILE A 40 34.53 -3.23 -13.11
N SER A 41 34.83 -4.03 -14.14
CA SER A 41 33.81 -4.86 -14.82
C SER A 41 33.13 -5.86 -13.87
N VAL A 42 33.92 -6.55 -13.04
CA VAL A 42 33.38 -7.48 -12.03
C VAL A 42 32.56 -6.74 -10.98
N THR A 43 33.00 -5.54 -10.55
CA THR A 43 32.25 -4.76 -9.56
C THR A 43 30.89 -4.33 -10.10
N ILE A 44 30.82 -3.85 -11.35
CA ILE A 44 29.56 -3.47 -12.00
C ILE A 44 28.63 -4.67 -12.14
N ALA A 45 29.15 -5.82 -12.59
CA ALA A 45 28.36 -7.04 -12.72
C ALA A 45 27.80 -7.51 -11.37
N ALA A 46 28.60 -7.43 -10.31
CA ALA A 46 28.18 -7.77 -8.94
C ALA A 46 27.10 -6.81 -8.44
N VAL A 47 27.24 -5.50 -8.65
CA VAL A 47 26.22 -4.50 -8.29
C VAL A 47 24.92 -4.76 -9.04
N LEU A 48 24.97 -5.04 -10.34
CA LEU A 48 23.77 -5.35 -11.14
C LEU A 48 23.11 -6.67 -10.72
N ALA A 49 23.90 -7.68 -10.34
CA ALA A 49 23.37 -8.97 -9.89
C ALA A 49 22.75 -8.89 -8.48
N LEU A 50 23.31 -8.06 -7.59
CA LEU A 50 22.85 -7.86 -6.21
C LEU A 50 21.71 -6.84 -6.12
N ALA A 51 21.72 -5.81 -6.97
CA ALA A 51 20.64 -4.85 -7.10
C ALA A 51 19.50 -5.48 -7.92
N LYS A 52 18.73 -6.37 -7.28
CA LYS A 52 17.46 -6.84 -7.84
C LYS A 52 16.54 -5.64 -8.00
N PRO A 53 16.19 -5.21 -9.24
CA PRO A 53 15.15 -4.21 -9.41
C PRO A 53 13.85 -4.82 -8.88
N GLU A 54 13.13 -4.10 -8.03
CA GLU A 54 11.86 -4.59 -7.50
C GLU A 54 10.94 -5.00 -8.66
N PRO A 55 10.37 -6.23 -8.65
CA PRO A 55 9.55 -6.71 -9.75
C PRO A 55 8.34 -5.80 -9.93
N ARG A 56 8.35 -5.00 -11.00
CA ARG A 56 7.20 -4.20 -11.42
C ARG A 56 6.20 -5.13 -12.10
N TYR A 57 5.17 -5.54 -11.36
CA TYR A 57 4.06 -6.31 -11.89
C TYR A 57 3.22 -5.43 -12.82
N PHE A 58 3.02 -5.88 -14.06
CA PHE A 58 2.02 -5.32 -14.98
C PHE A 58 0.81 -6.25 -14.94
N ALA A 59 -0.34 -5.78 -14.47
CA ALA A 59 -1.60 -6.50 -14.66
C ALA A 59 -2.24 -5.96 -15.94
N THR A 60 -2.45 -6.85 -16.90
CA THR A 60 -3.18 -6.55 -18.14
C THR A 60 -4.67 -6.72 -17.88
N THR A 61 -5.45 -5.65 -18.03
CA THR A 61 -6.91 -5.74 -18.14
C THR A 61 -7.29 -6.42 -19.47
N VAL A 62 -8.44 -7.08 -19.51
CA VAL A 62 -8.96 -7.87 -20.66
C VAL A 62 -9.04 -7.05 -21.98
N ASP A 63 -9.06 -5.72 -21.91
CA ASP A 63 -9.13 -4.81 -23.07
C ASP A 63 -7.76 -4.34 -23.62
N GLY A 64 -6.64 -4.93 -23.19
CA GLY A 64 -5.31 -4.65 -23.77
C GLY A 64 -4.76 -3.24 -23.47
N ARG A 65 -5.38 -2.49 -22.56
CA ARG A 65 -4.87 -1.19 -22.10
C ARG A 65 -3.86 -1.41 -20.97
N ILE A 66 -2.63 -0.94 -21.19
CA ILE A 66 -1.56 -0.96 -20.19
C ILE A 66 -1.85 0.18 -19.21
N GLN A 67 -2.53 -0.12 -18.10
CA GLN A 67 -2.63 0.81 -16.98
C GLN A 67 -1.40 0.56 -16.07
N PRO A 68 -0.58 1.57 -15.75
CA PRO A 68 0.52 1.38 -14.82
C PRO A 68 -0.03 0.95 -13.44
N LEU A 69 0.47 -0.15 -12.88
CA LEU A 69 0.26 -0.44 -11.46
C LEU A 69 0.98 0.64 -10.66
N ILE A 70 0.22 1.53 -10.06
CA ILE A 70 0.75 2.49 -9.10
C ILE A 70 1.17 1.67 -7.86
N PRO A 71 2.45 1.73 -7.44
CA PRO A 71 2.94 0.98 -6.30
C PRO A 71 2.12 1.21 -5.04
N VAL A 72 2.15 0.22 -4.15
CA VAL A 72 1.35 0.17 -2.93
C VAL A 72 1.84 1.15 -1.84
N ASP A 73 2.69 2.13 -2.17
CA ASP A 73 3.31 3.05 -1.20
C ASP A 73 2.55 4.37 -0.97
N ARG A 74 1.61 4.74 -1.86
CA ARG A 74 0.76 5.93 -1.65
C ARG A 74 -0.70 5.53 -1.42
N PRO A 75 -1.41 6.23 -0.51
CA PRO A 75 -2.86 6.21 -0.45
C PRO A 75 -3.41 6.47 -1.86
N HIS A 76 -4.13 5.50 -2.44
CA HIS A 76 -4.92 5.75 -3.64
C HIS A 76 -6.02 6.80 -3.38
N LEU A 77 -6.39 6.98 -2.12
CA LEU A 77 -7.38 7.93 -1.62
C LEU A 77 -6.69 8.97 -0.74
N SER A 78 -6.99 10.23 -0.97
CA SER A 78 -6.65 11.32 -0.05
C SER A 78 -7.37 11.13 1.30
N ALA A 79 -6.82 11.71 2.37
CA ALA A 79 -7.45 11.70 3.70
C ALA A 79 -8.92 12.18 3.68
N ASN A 80 -9.22 13.18 2.84
CA ASN A 80 -10.58 13.70 2.70
C ASN A 80 -11.53 12.72 1.98
N GLU A 81 -11.03 11.99 0.98
CA GLU A 81 -11.81 10.93 0.31
C GLU A 81 -12.09 9.77 1.25
N VAL A 82 -11.12 9.38 2.08
CA VAL A 82 -11.32 8.34 3.12
C VAL A 82 -12.41 8.76 4.11
N VAL A 83 -12.34 9.98 4.62
CA VAL A 83 -13.33 10.55 5.56
C VAL A 83 -14.73 10.63 4.93
N THR A 84 -14.82 11.08 3.68
CA THR A 84 -16.10 11.17 2.96
C THR A 84 -16.69 9.79 2.70
N TYR A 85 -15.86 8.84 2.25
CA TYR A 85 -16.28 7.48 2.00
C TYR A 85 -16.71 6.76 3.29
N ALA A 86 -15.98 6.98 4.38
CA ALA A 86 -16.33 6.50 5.71
C ALA A 86 -17.72 6.99 6.14
N ALA A 87 -17.99 8.29 6.01
CA ALA A 87 -19.26 8.90 6.37
C ALA A 87 -20.43 8.36 5.53
N GLU A 88 -20.23 8.20 4.22
CA GLU A 88 -21.20 7.60 3.29
C GLU A 88 -21.51 6.14 3.69
N ALA A 89 -20.48 5.33 3.91
CA ALA A 89 -20.61 3.93 4.26
C ALA A 89 -21.37 3.74 5.58
N VAL A 90 -21.03 4.52 6.62
CA VAL A 90 -21.70 4.48 7.92
C VAL A 90 -23.15 4.94 7.81
N THR A 91 -23.41 6.02 7.06
CA THR A 91 -24.77 6.54 6.85
C THR A 91 -25.65 5.51 6.14
N ARG A 92 -25.16 4.90 5.06
CA ARG A 92 -25.92 3.86 4.33
C ARG A 92 -26.14 2.61 5.18
N SER A 93 -25.16 2.22 6.00
CA SER A 93 -25.25 1.03 6.87
C SER A 93 -26.32 1.17 7.97
N PHE A 94 -26.56 2.38 8.47
CA PHE A 94 -27.59 2.66 9.48
C PHE A 94 -28.92 3.16 8.89
N THR A 95 -29.03 3.28 7.57
CA THR A 95 -30.26 3.73 6.90
C THR A 95 -30.96 2.52 6.29
N TYR A 96 -32.00 2.04 6.98
CA TYR A 96 -32.78 0.86 6.59
C TYR A 96 -34.18 0.88 7.22
N SER A 97 -35.13 0.18 6.58
CA SER A 97 -36.50 0.01 7.11
C SER A 97 -36.75 -1.42 7.54
N PHE A 98 -37.67 -1.63 8.49
CA PHE A 98 -38.18 -2.96 8.84
C PHE A 98 -38.66 -3.77 7.63
N ALA A 99 -39.12 -3.11 6.55
CA ALA A 99 -39.62 -3.78 5.35
C ALA A 99 -38.51 -4.15 4.36
N THR A 100 -37.45 -3.35 4.25
CA THR A 100 -36.40 -3.45 3.21
C THR A 100 -35.01 -3.78 3.75
N TYR A 101 -34.87 -4.04 5.06
CA TYR A 101 -33.57 -4.20 5.72
C TYR A 101 -32.64 -5.21 5.02
N GLN A 102 -33.17 -6.30 4.44
CA GLN A 102 -32.36 -7.30 3.74
C GLN A 102 -31.68 -6.71 2.50
N GLN A 103 -32.44 -5.95 1.72
CA GLN A 103 -31.94 -5.28 0.52
C GLN A 103 -31.01 -4.12 0.88
N ASP A 104 -31.36 -3.33 1.90
CA ASP A 104 -30.50 -2.25 2.41
C ASP A 104 -29.15 -2.78 2.91
N PHE A 105 -29.15 -3.93 3.58
CA PHE A 105 -27.91 -4.58 4.04
C PHE A 105 -27.12 -5.19 2.90
N GLN A 106 -27.77 -5.73 1.87
CA GLN A 106 -27.10 -6.21 0.67
C GLN A 106 -26.40 -5.06 -0.07
N ASP A 107 -27.06 -3.92 -0.19
CA ASP A 107 -26.47 -2.70 -0.77
C ASP A 107 -25.31 -2.19 0.08
N ALA A 108 -25.45 -2.23 1.41
CA ALA A 108 -24.39 -1.81 2.33
C ALA A 108 -23.18 -2.75 2.31
N GLN A 109 -23.35 -4.02 1.92
CA GLN A 109 -22.27 -5.01 1.88
C GLN A 109 -21.11 -4.58 0.98
N GLN A 110 -21.38 -3.76 -0.04
CA GLN A 110 -20.34 -3.22 -0.92
C GLN A 110 -19.33 -2.34 -0.18
N PHE A 111 -19.61 -1.83 1.01
CA PHE A 111 -18.68 -0.98 1.76
C PHE A 111 -17.70 -1.75 2.65
N PHE A 112 -17.88 -3.08 2.77
CA PHE A 112 -17.15 -3.91 3.71
C PHE A 112 -16.23 -4.92 3.02
N THR A 113 -15.13 -5.28 3.67
CA THR A 113 -14.29 -6.40 3.22
C THR A 113 -15.04 -7.72 3.45
N LYS A 114 -14.94 -8.63 2.48
CA LYS A 114 -15.50 -9.98 2.59
C LYS A 114 -14.39 -10.96 3.02
N PRO A 115 -14.61 -11.83 4.02
CA PRO A 115 -15.77 -11.91 4.92
C PRO A 115 -15.60 -11.10 6.22
N ARG A 116 -14.37 -10.70 6.59
CA ARG A 116 -14.05 -10.18 7.93
C ARG A 116 -14.83 -8.90 8.29
N GLY A 117 -14.80 -7.90 7.42
CA GLY A 117 -15.45 -6.61 7.66
C GLY A 117 -16.97 -6.72 7.78
N TRP A 118 -17.58 -7.51 6.89
CA TRP A 118 -19.02 -7.75 6.94
C TRP A 118 -19.45 -8.45 8.24
N ASN A 119 -18.72 -9.50 8.64
CA ASN A 119 -19.02 -10.21 9.88
C ASN A 119 -18.89 -9.30 11.11
N SER A 120 -17.89 -8.42 11.14
CA SER A 120 -17.73 -7.42 12.22
C SER A 120 -18.93 -6.49 12.33
N PHE A 121 -19.50 -6.06 11.20
CA PHE A 121 -20.70 -5.21 11.18
C PHE A 121 -21.94 -5.97 11.67
N VAL A 122 -22.16 -7.18 11.16
CA VAL A 122 -23.29 -8.03 11.58
C VAL A 122 -23.25 -8.31 13.07
N GLU A 123 -22.07 -8.64 13.61
CA GLU A 123 -21.87 -8.86 15.04
C GLU A 123 -22.17 -7.60 15.87
N ALA A 124 -21.74 -6.42 15.40
CA ALA A 124 -22.02 -5.15 16.08
C ALA A 124 -23.53 -4.84 16.13
N ILE A 125 -24.25 -5.06 15.02
CA ILE A 125 -25.70 -4.88 14.97
C ILE A 125 -26.42 -5.87 15.89
N GLN A 126 -26.06 -7.16 15.83
CA GLN A 126 -26.68 -8.19 16.67
C GLN A 126 -26.46 -7.92 18.16
N LYS A 127 -25.23 -7.56 18.56
CA LYS A 127 -24.92 -7.21 19.95
C LYS A 127 -25.69 -5.98 20.45
N SER A 128 -25.96 -5.03 19.57
CA SER A 128 -26.70 -3.82 19.93
C SER A 128 -28.21 -4.07 20.13
N GLY A 129 -28.76 -5.17 19.61
CA GLY A 129 -30.21 -5.45 19.61
C GLY A 129 -31.03 -4.49 18.72
N THR A 130 -30.36 -3.63 17.95
CA THR A 130 -31.02 -2.58 17.16
C THR A 130 -31.85 -3.16 16.03
N LEU A 131 -31.38 -4.24 15.41
CA LEU A 131 -32.12 -4.89 14.32
C LEU A 131 -33.42 -5.53 14.83
N GLU A 132 -33.36 -6.19 15.98
CA GLU A 132 -34.52 -6.77 16.65
C GLU A 132 -35.52 -5.68 17.03
N LEU A 133 -35.05 -4.55 17.56
CA LEU A 133 -35.88 -3.39 17.87
C LEU A 133 -36.61 -2.86 16.63
N VAL A 134 -35.88 -2.67 15.52
CA VAL A 134 -36.42 -2.17 14.26
C VAL A 134 -37.47 -3.14 13.69
N LYS A 135 -37.21 -4.45 13.73
CA LYS A 135 -38.14 -5.48 13.25
C LYS A 135 -39.40 -5.57 14.12
N ASN A 136 -39.24 -5.62 15.44
CA ASN A 136 -40.35 -5.83 16.38
C ASN A 136 -41.27 -4.61 16.46
N ARG A 137 -40.71 -3.41 16.39
CA ARG A 137 -41.47 -2.14 16.47
C ARG A 137 -41.79 -1.52 15.11
N ARG A 138 -41.46 -2.21 14.01
CA ARG A 138 -41.68 -1.74 12.62
C ARG A 138 -41.16 -0.32 12.39
N LEU A 139 -39.89 -0.10 12.74
CA LEU A 139 -39.25 1.21 12.68
C LEU A 139 -38.55 1.42 11.33
N ASN A 140 -38.38 2.68 10.97
CA ASN A 140 -37.45 3.12 9.94
C ASN A 140 -36.26 3.78 10.61
N SER A 141 -35.05 3.32 10.29
CA SER A 141 -33.80 3.88 10.78
C SER A 141 -33.22 4.80 9.73
N THR A 142 -32.82 5.99 10.15
CA THR A 142 -32.07 6.96 9.34
C THR A 142 -30.89 7.44 10.13
N ALA A 143 -29.74 7.61 9.48
CA ALA A 143 -28.54 8.09 10.15
C ALA A 143 -28.00 9.35 9.50
N ILE A 144 -27.42 10.20 10.33
CA ILE A 144 -26.66 11.36 9.88
C ILE A 144 -25.29 11.27 10.52
N ALA A 145 -24.28 10.95 9.71
CA ALA A 145 -22.88 11.03 10.12
C ALA A 145 -22.45 12.50 10.21
N GLN A 146 -21.83 12.86 11.32
CA GLN A 146 -21.19 14.16 11.50
C GLN A 146 -19.74 14.10 10.96
N ARG A 147 -18.95 15.14 11.25
CA ARG A 147 -17.58 15.26 10.76
C ARG A 147 -16.73 14.07 11.22
N ALA A 148 -16.29 13.25 10.27
CA ALA A 148 -15.37 12.15 10.56
C ALA A 148 -13.92 12.65 10.64
N VAL A 149 -13.12 11.97 11.46
CA VAL A 149 -11.71 12.29 11.70
C VAL A 149 -10.89 11.00 11.61
N ILE A 150 -9.76 11.06 10.94
CA ILE A 150 -8.78 9.97 10.94
C ILE A 150 -8.03 10.05 12.26
N VAL A 151 -8.23 9.06 13.13
CA VAL A 151 -7.55 8.93 14.43
C VAL A 151 -6.14 8.39 14.26
N ARG A 152 -5.98 7.45 13.32
CA ARG A 152 -4.69 6.82 13.02
C ARG A 152 -4.68 6.35 11.57
N GLU A 153 -3.52 6.40 10.94
CA GLU A 153 -3.26 5.75 9.66
C GLU A 153 -1.87 5.09 9.66
N GLY A 154 -1.68 4.07 8.83
CA GLY A 154 -0.40 3.41 8.68
C GLY A 154 -0.52 1.98 8.17
N VAL A 155 0.63 1.29 8.08
CA VAL A 155 0.67 -0.11 7.65
C VAL A 155 0.41 -1.02 8.85
N ASN A 156 -0.54 -1.95 8.70
CA ASN A 156 -0.86 -2.95 9.72
C ASN A 156 0.18 -4.09 9.75
N SER A 157 0.04 -5.02 10.69
CA SER A 157 0.94 -6.19 10.82
C SER A 157 0.92 -7.14 9.61
N GLU A 158 -0.11 -7.05 8.75
CA GLU A 158 -0.25 -7.85 7.52
C GLU A 158 0.37 -7.14 6.29
N GLY A 159 0.98 -5.96 6.46
CA GLY A 159 1.56 -5.20 5.36
C GLY A 159 0.55 -4.38 4.54
N VAL A 160 -0.68 -4.24 5.03
CA VAL A 160 -1.77 -3.50 4.36
C VAL A 160 -1.93 -2.12 5.01
N TYR A 161 -2.06 -1.08 4.19
CA TYR A 161 -2.34 0.27 4.68
C TYR A 161 -3.77 0.36 5.24
N GLU A 162 -3.91 0.84 6.47
CA GLU A 162 -5.18 1.01 7.18
C GLU A 162 -5.40 2.46 7.63
N TRP A 163 -6.68 2.85 7.70
CA TRP A 163 -7.15 4.09 8.30
C TRP A 163 -8.15 3.78 9.40
N ILE A 164 -7.93 4.31 10.59
CA ILE A 164 -8.89 4.29 11.69
C ILE A 164 -9.63 5.62 11.67
N VAL A 165 -10.92 5.56 11.33
CA VAL A 165 -11.78 6.73 11.23
C VAL A 165 -12.80 6.69 12.34
N GLN A 166 -12.96 7.81 13.05
CA GLN A 166 -13.97 7.97 14.08
C GLN A 166 -14.91 9.11 13.71
N MET A 167 -16.20 8.89 13.90
CA MET A 167 -17.21 9.91 13.64
C MET A 167 -18.38 9.80 14.62
N PRO A 168 -18.94 10.95 15.07
CA PRO A 168 -20.24 10.95 15.73
C PRO A 168 -21.34 10.68 14.69
N VAL A 169 -22.34 9.90 15.06
CA VAL A 169 -23.49 9.57 14.23
C VAL A 169 -24.75 9.74 15.06
N ARG A 170 -25.72 10.44 14.50
CA ARG A 170 -27.08 10.48 15.07
C ARG A 170 -27.96 9.53 14.28
N VAL A 171 -28.45 8.49 14.94
CA VAL A 171 -29.40 7.53 14.37
C VAL A 171 -30.79 7.90 14.87
N THR A 172 -31.76 8.00 13.97
CA THR A 172 -33.15 8.31 14.28
C THR A 172 -34.02 7.13 13.88
N TYR A 173 -34.77 6.60 14.83
CA TYR A 173 -35.75 5.56 14.64
C TYR A 173 -37.14 6.18 14.64
N GLN A 174 -37.88 5.98 13.56
CA GLN A 174 -39.20 6.56 13.37
C GLN A 174 -40.24 5.48 13.09
N SER A 175 -41.38 5.56 13.77
CA SER A 175 -42.62 4.83 13.47
C SER A 175 -43.73 5.81 13.08
N ALA A 176 -44.95 5.30 12.90
CA ALA A 176 -46.13 6.14 12.72
C ALA A 176 -46.49 6.98 13.97
N SER A 177 -45.98 6.63 15.14
CA SER A 177 -46.45 7.19 16.43
C SER A 177 -45.34 7.73 17.33
N GLU A 178 -44.08 7.38 17.05
CA GLU A 178 -42.93 7.69 17.91
C GLU A 178 -41.70 7.98 17.05
N VAL A 179 -40.92 8.99 17.45
CA VAL A 179 -39.63 9.34 16.87
C VAL A 179 -38.61 9.41 17.98
N THR A 180 -37.58 8.56 17.91
CA THR A 180 -36.55 8.46 18.94
C THR A 180 -35.17 8.56 18.30
N GLY A 181 -34.33 9.46 18.80
CA GLY A 181 -32.97 9.67 18.32
C GLY A 181 -31.93 9.17 19.31
N GLN A 182 -30.85 8.59 18.80
CA GLN A 182 -29.70 8.12 19.57
C GLN A 182 -28.41 8.68 18.98
N ASN A 183 -27.56 9.23 19.85
CA ASN A 183 -26.21 9.63 19.47
C ASN A 183 -25.24 8.49 19.74
N MET A 184 -24.38 8.21 18.75
CA MET A 184 -23.39 7.14 18.80
C MET A 184 -22.06 7.68 18.31
N THR A 185 -20.96 7.11 18.83
CA THR A 185 -19.64 7.29 18.25
C THR A 185 -19.29 6.01 17.50
N VAL A 186 -19.04 6.14 16.21
CA VAL A 186 -18.70 5.02 15.34
C VAL A 186 -17.22 5.10 15.02
N THR A 187 -16.51 4.00 15.28
CA THR A 187 -15.10 3.83 14.94
C THR A 187 -15.00 2.71 13.92
N ILE A 188 -14.51 3.03 12.73
CA ILE A 188 -14.29 2.06 11.66
C ILE A 188 -12.80 1.95 11.34
N THR A 189 -12.38 0.75 10.99
CA THR A 189 -11.06 0.50 10.42
C THR A 189 -11.24 0.18 8.95
N MET A 190 -10.71 1.04 8.09
CA MET A 190 -10.70 0.86 6.65
C MET A 190 -9.34 0.32 6.24
N GLN A 191 -9.34 -0.62 5.31
CA GLN A 191 -8.12 -1.19 4.74
C GLN A 191 -8.09 -0.93 3.25
N ARG A 192 -6.89 -0.67 2.74
CA ARG A 192 -6.66 -0.60 1.31
C ARG A 192 -6.88 -1.97 0.68
N LEU A 193 -7.60 -1.99 -0.43
CA LEU A 193 -7.79 -3.15 -1.29
C LEU A 193 -7.25 -2.88 -2.69
N GLN A 194 -7.11 -3.95 -3.47
CA GLN A 194 -6.76 -3.82 -4.88
C GLN A 194 -7.98 -3.35 -5.68
N THR A 195 -7.76 -2.53 -6.71
CA THR A 195 -8.83 -1.96 -7.54
C THR A 195 -9.65 -3.00 -8.30
N TYR A 196 -9.10 -4.20 -8.53
CA TYR A 196 -9.84 -5.31 -9.15
C TYR A 196 -10.84 -5.98 -8.19
N GLU A 197 -10.61 -5.90 -6.88
CA GLU A 197 -11.52 -6.45 -5.86
C GLU A 197 -12.59 -5.44 -5.47
N HIS A 198 -12.23 -4.16 -5.47
CA HIS A 198 -13.10 -3.09 -5.01
C HIS A 198 -12.92 -1.82 -5.85
N PRO A 199 -13.99 -1.26 -6.44
CA PRO A 199 -13.90 -0.07 -7.29
C PRO A 199 -13.24 1.13 -6.60
N ARG A 200 -13.41 1.28 -5.28
CA ARG A 200 -12.83 2.39 -4.50
C ARG A 200 -11.47 2.08 -3.86
N ALA A 201 -10.91 0.88 -4.09
CA ALA A 201 -9.61 0.44 -3.56
C ALA A 201 -9.47 0.55 -2.02
N ALA A 202 -10.58 0.65 -1.30
CA ALA A 202 -10.64 0.65 0.15
C ALA A 202 -11.99 0.09 0.60
N ALA A 203 -12.02 -0.59 1.74
CA ALA A 203 -13.26 -1.06 2.35
C ALA A 203 -13.12 -1.19 3.87
N ILE A 204 -14.25 -1.24 4.57
CA ILE A 204 -14.30 -1.38 6.02
C ILE A 204 -13.96 -2.82 6.41
N SER A 205 -12.91 -2.97 7.20
CA SER A 205 -12.43 -4.25 7.74
C SER A 205 -12.91 -4.53 9.18
N ARG A 206 -13.24 -3.47 9.92
CA ARG A 206 -13.76 -3.55 11.28
C ARG A 206 -14.74 -2.42 11.52
N PHE A 207 -15.83 -2.74 12.20
CA PHE A 207 -16.89 -1.80 12.51
C PHE A 207 -17.23 -1.86 14.00
N LEU A 208 -17.10 -0.73 14.70
CA LEU A 208 -17.43 -0.61 16.11
C LEU A 208 -18.36 0.59 16.30
N ALA A 209 -19.50 0.37 16.96
CA ALA A 209 -20.42 1.43 17.34
C ALA A 209 -20.57 1.43 18.86
N ALA A 210 -20.24 2.56 19.49
CA ALA A 210 -20.47 2.78 20.90
C ALA A 210 -21.59 3.81 21.07
N SER A 211 -22.57 3.53 21.93
CA SER A 211 -23.54 4.55 22.34
C SER A 211 -22.79 5.69 23.01
N GLY A 212 -23.03 6.94 22.58
CA GLY A 212 -22.47 8.09 23.26
C GLY A 212 -23.05 8.13 24.67
N GLY A 213 -22.23 7.84 25.67
CA GLY A 213 -22.61 7.97 27.06
C GLY A 213 -23.03 9.41 27.33
N ALA A 214 -24.17 9.57 27.99
CA ALA A 214 -24.54 10.82 28.66
C ALA A 214 -23.58 11.08 29.82
#